data_AF-A0A0F5HKH5-F1
#
_entry.id   AF-A0A0F5HKH5-F1
#
_cell.length_a   1.000
_cell.length_b   1.000
_cell.length_c   1.000
_cell.angle_alpha   90.00
_cell.angle_beta   90.00
_cell.angle_gamma   90.00
#
_symmetry.space_group_name_H-M   'P 1'
#
loop_
_entity.id
_entity.type
_entity.pdbx_description
1 polymer ?
#
loop_
_entity_poly.entity_id
_entity_poly.type
_entity_poly.pdbx_seq_one_letter_code
_entity_poly.pdbx_strand_id
1 'polypeptide(L)'
;MAAREDKKEIIIEKAVSVFAQRGYYKATTAMVAKEAGVTQPYVFHFFANKEELFKAVMDRAFGRIYDTFAKIDAPADQLIETMGHAFEEVIQTHRDEVLMVMQAHAISEEGIREHVRKLFKTIFDSLSLKFERAGIPEAEKTAAHFIGTGLLITVAEVLDLPQLTKGVGDDG
;
A
#
# COMPACT_ATOMS: atom_id res chain seq x y z
N MET A 1 1.30 -19.15 -20.39
CA MET A 1 1.87 -18.17 -19.45
C MET A 1 0.79 -17.51 -18.60
N ALA A 2 -0.30 -17.01 -19.20
CA ALA A 2 -1.46 -16.44 -18.49
C ALA A 2 -1.95 -17.26 -17.27
N ALA A 3 -2.28 -18.55 -17.45
CA ALA A 3 -2.75 -19.38 -16.34
C ALA A 3 -1.77 -19.53 -15.15
N ARG A 4 -0.46 -19.34 -15.37
CA ARG A 4 0.56 -19.37 -14.30
C ARG A 4 0.60 -18.03 -13.55
N GLU A 5 0.49 -16.94 -14.28
CA GLU A 5 0.42 -15.58 -13.74
C GLU A 5 -0.86 -15.39 -12.93
N ASP A 6 -2.00 -15.87 -13.44
CA ASP A 6 -3.29 -15.89 -12.72
C ASP A 6 -3.19 -16.63 -11.38
N LYS A 7 -2.46 -17.75 -11.33
CA LYS A 7 -2.28 -18.53 -10.09
C LYS A 7 -1.35 -17.84 -9.10
N LYS A 8 -0.31 -17.16 -9.59
CA LYS A 8 0.56 -16.32 -8.75
C LYS A 8 -0.24 -15.19 -8.12
N GLU A 9 -1.06 -14.50 -8.90
CA GLU A 9 -1.91 -13.40 -8.42
C GLU A 9 -2.94 -13.88 -7.39
N ILE A 10 -3.58 -15.03 -7.60
CA ILE A 10 -4.49 -15.62 -6.59
C ILE A 10 -3.76 -15.87 -5.27
N ILE A 11 -2.52 -16.38 -5.31
CA ILE A 11 -1.74 -16.61 -4.08
C ILE A 11 -1.43 -15.27 -3.38
N ILE A 12 -1.06 -14.24 -4.14
CA ILE A 12 -0.80 -12.90 -3.59
C ILE A 12 -2.07 -12.31 -2.97
N GLU A 13 -3.20 -12.37 -3.69
CA GLU A 13 -4.50 -11.88 -3.21
C GLU A 13 -4.88 -12.54 -1.87
N LYS A 14 -4.74 -13.86 -1.76
CA LYS A 14 -5.05 -14.56 -0.50
C LYS A 14 -4.01 -14.33 0.59
N ALA A 15 -2.75 -14.09 0.21
CA ALA A 15 -1.71 -13.72 1.16
C ALA A 15 -1.99 -12.34 1.80
N VAL A 16 -2.56 -11.38 1.07
CA VAL A 16 -2.99 -10.07 1.60
C VAL A 16 -3.84 -10.26 2.86
N SER A 17 -4.95 -11.00 2.76
CA SER A 17 -5.86 -11.18 3.89
C SER A 17 -5.22 -11.96 5.04
N VAL A 18 -4.42 -12.99 4.76
CA VAL A 18 -3.72 -13.75 5.81
C VAL A 18 -2.76 -12.86 6.59
N PHE A 19 -1.96 -12.05 5.90
CA PHE A 19 -1.02 -11.16 6.57
C PHE A 19 -1.71 -9.99 7.25
N ALA A 20 -2.75 -9.38 6.65
CA ALA A 20 -3.52 -8.30 7.27
C ALA A 20 -4.13 -8.70 8.62
N GLN A 21 -4.70 -9.92 8.70
CA GLN A 21 -5.36 -10.43 9.90
C GLN A 21 -4.39 -10.97 10.96
N ARG A 22 -3.26 -11.55 10.55
CA ARG A 22 -2.34 -12.27 11.47
C ARG A 22 -1.08 -11.47 11.79
N GLY A 23 -0.72 -10.49 10.97
CA GLY A 23 0.59 -9.87 10.92
C GLY A 23 1.65 -10.79 10.32
N TYR A 24 2.77 -10.19 9.91
CA TYR A 24 3.88 -10.88 9.25
C TYR A 24 4.42 -12.07 10.07
N TYR A 25 4.64 -11.88 11.38
CA TYR A 25 5.28 -12.88 12.24
C TYR A 25 4.45 -14.14 12.44
N LYS A 26 3.14 -14.01 12.64
CA LYS A 26 2.24 -15.16 12.90
C LYS A 26 1.75 -15.83 11.62
N ALA A 27 1.74 -15.13 10.50
CA ALA A 27 1.39 -15.71 9.21
C ALA A 27 2.44 -16.75 8.74
N THR A 28 1.97 -17.78 8.03
CA THR A 28 2.81 -18.83 7.45
C THR A 28 2.40 -19.11 6.01
N THR A 29 3.34 -19.60 5.19
CA THR A 29 3.03 -19.99 3.80
C THR A 29 2.04 -21.17 3.73
N ALA A 30 1.93 -21.99 4.78
CA ALA A 30 0.90 -23.02 4.89
C ALA A 30 -0.51 -22.43 5.05
N MET A 31 -0.66 -21.38 5.85
CA MET A 31 -1.94 -20.66 5.99
C MET A 31 -2.35 -20.03 4.65
N VAL A 32 -1.41 -19.40 3.95
CA VAL A 32 -1.67 -18.83 2.61
C VAL A 32 -2.06 -19.91 1.61
N ALA A 33 -1.34 -21.04 1.59
CA ALA A 33 -1.67 -22.15 0.70
C ALA A 33 -3.10 -22.66 0.94
N LYS A 34 -3.48 -22.84 2.21
CA LYS A 34 -4.83 -23.23 2.62
C LYS A 34 -5.87 -22.23 2.15
N GLU A 35 -5.63 -20.93 2.36
CA GLU A 35 -6.54 -19.86 1.95
C GLU A 35 -6.69 -19.76 0.43
N ALA A 36 -5.60 -20.01 -0.31
CA ALA A 36 -5.59 -20.03 -1.77
C ALA A 36 -6.09 -21.35 -2.39
N GLY A 37 -6.46 -22.35 -1.58
CA GLY A 37 -6.90 -23.65 -2.08
C GLY A 37 -5.81 -24.42 -2.85
N VAL A 38 -4.53 -24.20 -2.50
CA VAL A 38 -3.37 -24.84 -3.13
C VAL A 38 -2.50 -25.55 -2.09
N THR A 39 -1.55 -26.37 -2.55
CA THR A 39 -0.59 -27.01 -1.64
C THR A 39 0.54 -26.04 -1.26
N GLN A 40 1.13 -26.21 -0.08
CA GLN A 40 2.26 -25.38 0.35
C GLN A 40 3.48 -25.48 -0.59
N PRO A 41 3.86 -26.67 -1.12
CA PRO A 41 4.89 -26.76 -2.16
C PRO A 41 4.57 -25.94 -3.43
N TYR A 42 3.28 -25.80 -3.77
CA TYR A 42 2.88 -24.98 -4.90
C TYR A 42 3.12 -23.49 -4.65
N VAL A 43 2.95 -23.00 -3.41
CA VAL A 43 3.35 -21.63 -3.04
C VAL A 43 4.87 -21.45 -3.17
N PHE A 44 5.66 -22.43 -2.72
CA PHE A 44 7.12 -22.39 -2.84
C PHE A 44 7.62 -22.45 -4.29
N HIS A 45 6.79 -22.91 -5.23
CA HIS A 45 7.10 -22.85 -6.66
C HIS A 45 7.14 -21.40 -7.20
N PHE A 46 6.45 -20.46 -6.55
CA PHE A 46 6.42 -19.04 -6.92
C PHE A 46 7.27 -18.16 -6.02
N PHE A 47 7.36 -18.49 -4.73
CA PHE A 47 8.02 -17.66 -3.72
C PHE A 47 8.99 -18.51 -2.91
N ALA A 48 10.27 -18.17 -2.96
CA ALA A 48 11.32 -18.96 -2.31
C ALA A 48 11.11 -19.10 -0.79
N ASN A 49 10.51 -18.10 -0.15
CA ASN A 49 10.24 -18.07 1.28
C ASN A 49 9.07 -17.12 1.61
N LYS A 50 8.73 -17.00 2.90
CA LYS A 50 7.68 -16.10 3.39
C LYS A 50 7.99 -14.62 3.13
N GLU A 51 9.26 -14.23 3.20
CA GLU A 51 9.70 -12.87 2.97
C GLU A 51 9.44 -12.44 1.52
N GLU A 52 9.80 -13.26 0.54
CA GLU A 52 9.55 -12.99 -0.89
C GLU A 52 8.06 -12.93 -1.22
N LEU A 53 7.25 -13.78 -0.59
CA LEU A 53 5.79 -13.68 -0.70
C LEU A 53 5.28 -12.36 -0.10
N PHE A 54 5.79 -11.94 1.06
CA PHE A 54 5.39 -10.68 1.69
C PHE A 54 5.79 -9.47 0.85
N LYS A 55 7.01 -9.46 0.28
CA LYS A 55 7.46 -8.41 -0.65
C LYS A 55 6.53 -8.29 -1.86
N ALA A 56 6.14 -9.41 -2.48
CA ALA A 56 5.20 -9.40 -3.60
C ALA A 56 3.82 -8.84 -3.21
N VAL A 57 3.37 -9.10 -1.99
CA VAL A 57 2.14 -8.49 -1.47
C VAL A 57 2.30 -6.98 -1.25
N MET A 58 3.45 -6.53 -0.75
CA MET A 58 3.77 -5.10 -0.64
C MET A 58 3.82 -4.43 -2.01
N ASP A 59 4.43 -5.07 -3.01
CA ASP A 59 4.46 -4.56 -4.39
C ASP A 59 3.06 -4.33 -4.94
N ARG A 60 2.14 -5.27 -4.68
CA ARG A 60 0.73 -5.13 -5.07
C ARG A 60 0.05 -3.94 -4.37
N ALA A 61 0.18 -3.85 -3.05
CA ALA A 61 -0.45 -2.79 -2.26
C ALA A 61 0.07 -1.39 -2.63
N PHE A 62 1.40 -1.23 -2.68
CA PHE A 62 2.02 0.03 -3.08
C PHE A 62 1.79 0.36 -4.56
N GLY A 63 1.80 -0.65 -5.43
CA GLY A 63 1.47 -0.49 -6.85
C GLY A 63 0.06 0.07 -7.05
N ARG A 64 -0.92 -0.40 -6.27
CA ARG A 64 -2.28 0.15 -6.31
C ARG A 64 -2.33 1.63 -5.91
N ILE A 65 -1.67 1.99 -4.82
CA ILE A 65 -1.60 3.39 -4.35
C ILE A 65 -0.91 4.25 -5.41
N TYR A 66 0.23 3.79 -5.93
CA TYR A 66 0.98 4.45 -6.98
C TYR A 66 0.13 4.67 -8.23
N ASP A 67 -0.51 3.63 -8.75
CA ASP A 67 -1.34 3.69 -9.96
C ASP A 67 -2.54 4.61 -9.77
N THR A 68 -3.14 4.62 -8.58
CA THR A 68 -4.24 5.52 -8.23
C THR A 68 -3.81 6.97 -8.38
N PHE A 69 -2.67 7.35 -7.79
CA PHE A 69 -2.15 8.71 -7.91
C PHE A 69 -1.63 9.04 -9.31
N ALA A 70 -1.00 8.08 -10.00
CA ALA A 70 -0.45 8.29 -11.32
C ALA A 70 -1.54 8.62 -12.36
N LYS A 71 -2.71 7.98 -12.27
CA LYS A 71 -3.84 8.16 -13.21
C LYS A 71 -4.60 9.46 -13.05
N ILE A 72 -4.46 10.16 -11.92
CA ILE A 72 -5.20 11.40 -11.66
C ILE A 72 -4.66 12.51 -12.53
N ASP A 73 -5.50 13.11 -13.35
CA ASP A 73 -5.20 14.32 -14.10
C ASP A 73 -6.20 15.39 -13.67
N ALA A 74 -5.69 16.43 -13.01
CA ALA A 74 -6.49 17.48 -12.41
C ALA A 74 -5.72 18.81 -12.40
N PRO A 75 -6.41 19.96 -12.46
CA PRO A 75 -5.82 21.27 -12.23
C PRO A 75 -5.06 21.35 -10.90
N ALA A 76 -4.02 22.19 -10.85
CA ALA A 76 -3.12 22.29 -9.70
C ALA A 76 -3.84 22.61 -8.37
N ASP A 77 -4.88 23.44 -8.43
CA ASP A 77 -5.72 23.85 -7.30
C ASP A 77 -6.64 22.74 -6.77
N GLN A 78 -6.91 21.70 -7.58
CA GLN A 78 -7.78 20.56 -7.21
C GLN A 78 -7.02 19.25 -7.06
N LEU A 79 -5.75 19.21 -7.46
CA LEU A 79 -4.99 17.98 -7.59
C LEU A 79 -4.84 17.24 -6.26
N ILE A 80 -4.47 17.95 -5.20
CA ILE A 80 -4.26 17.35 -3.87
C ILE A 80 -5.56 16.79 -3.30
N GLU A 81 -6.65 17.54 -3.39
CA GLU A 81 -7.99 17.13 -2.95
C GLU A 81 -8.46 15.88 -3.71
N THR A 82 -8.35 15.89 -5.05
CA THR A 82 -8.71 14.75 -5.91
C THR A 82 -7.90 13.50 -5.54
N MET A 83 -6.61 13.65 -5.26
CA MET A 83 -5.75 12.56 -4.81
C MET A 83 -6.12 12.07 -3.40
N GLY A 84 -6.52 12.96 -2.51
CA GLY A 84 -7.04 12.63 -1.18
C GLY A 84 -8.26 11.72 -1.28
N HIS A 85 -9.28 12.12 -2.04
CA HIS A 85 -10.49 11.31 -2.24
C HIS A 85 -10.22 9.95 -2.89
N ALA A 86 -9.31 9.91 -3.86
CA ALA A 86 -8.92 8.64 -4.47
C ALA A 86 -8.21 7.71 -3.46
N PHE A 87 -7.43 8.28 -2.52
CA PHE A 87 -6.83 7.50 -1.45
C PHE A 87 -7.87 6.99 -0.44
N GLU A 88 -8.86 7.81 -0.08
CA GLU A 88 -10.00 7.39 0.75
C GLU A 88 -10.76 6.22 0.11
N GLU A 89 -11.00 6.27 -1.20
CA GLU A 89 -11.61 5.16 -1.94
C GLU A 89 -10.75 3.88 -1.86
N VAL A 90 -9.42 3.99 -1.96
CA VAL A 90 -8.51 2.84 -1.78
C VAL A 90 -8.63 2.26 -0.37
N ILE A 91 -8.74 3.09 0.67
CA ILE A 91 -8.95 2.62 2.05
C ILE A 91 -10.26 1.82 2.16
N GLN A 92 -11.34 2.32 1.58
CA GLN A 92 -12.65 1.67 1.65
C GLN A 92 -12.72 0.37 0.84
N THR A 93 -12.08 0.33 -0.33
CA THR A 93 -12.17 -0.81 -1.26
C THR A 93 -11.08 -1.87 -1.05
N HIS A 94 -9.92 -1.49 -0.49
CA HIS A 94 -8.75 -2.33 -0.34
C HIS A 94 -8.13 -2.23 1.07
N ARG A 95 -9.00 -2.18 2.09
CA ARG A 95 -8.61 -2.01 3.51
C ARG A 95 -7.50 -2.92 3.99
N ASP A 96 -7.52 -4.21 3.62
CA ASP A 96 -6.49 -5.18 4.02
C ASP A 96 -5.10 -4.81 3.47
N GLU A 97 -5.03 -4.29 2.23
CA GLU A 97 -3.77 -3.85 1.61
C GLU A 97 -3.22 -2.61 2.34
N VAL A 98 -4.08 -1.65 2.70
CA VAL A 98 -3.67 -0.44 3.44
C VAL A 98 -3.23 -0.79 4.87
N LEU A 99 -3.98 -1.62 5.58
CA LEU A 99 -3.63 -2.07 6.93
C LEU A 99 -2.28 -2.80 6.94
N MET A 100 -2.02 -3.59 5.91
CA MET A 100 -0.74 -4.26 5.70
C MET A 100 0.44 -3.29 5.55
N VAL A 101 0.28 -2.25 4.75
CA VAL A 101 1.30 -1.19 4.60
C VAL A 101 1.58 -0.53 5.96
N MET A 102 0.55 -0.27 6.77
CA MET A 102 0.72 0.26 8.12
C MET A 102 1.56 -0.65 9.01
N GLN A 103 1.25 -1.96 9.03
CA GLN A 103 2.00 -2.95 9.82
C GLN A 103 3.46 -3.10 9.38
N ALA A 104 3.75 -2.88 8.10
CA ALA A 104 5.09 -3.08 7.53
C ALA A 104 6.17 -2.18 8.15
N HIS A 105 5.81 -1.02 8.69
CA HIS A 105 6.73 -0.10 9.35
C HIS A 105 7.38 -0.66 10.63
N ALA A 106 6.72 -1.62 11.28
CA ALA A 106 7.18 -2.21 12.54
C ALA A 106 7.98 -3.51 12.35
N ILE A 107 8.16 -3.97 11.11
CA ILE A 107 8.85 -5.22 10.79
C ILE A 107 10.37 -5.01 10.89
N SER A 108 11.06 -5.89 11.62
CA SER A 108 12.50 -5.77 11.91
C SER A 108 13.41 -6.40 10.84
N GLU A 109 12.86 -7.18 9.93
CA GLU A 109 13.55 -7.94 8.90
C GLU A 109 14.18 -6.99 7.88
N GLU A 110 15.51 -7.02 7.76
CA GLU A 110 16.25 -6.07 6.93
C GLU A 110 15.77 -6.07 5.48
N GLY A 111 15.61 -7.25 4.87
CA GLY A 111 15.13 -7.35 3.49
C GLY A 111 13.74 -6.77 3.28
N ILE A 112 12.84 -6.84 4.27
CA ILE A 112 11.51 -6.21 4.20
C ILE A 112 11.63 -4.71 4.38
N ARG A 113 12.38 -4.23 5.38
CA ARG A 113 12.56 -2.79 5.62
C ARG A 113 13.18 -2.10 4.41
N GLU A 114 14.18 -2.70 3.78
CA GLU A 114 14.80 -2.16 2.57
C GLU A 114 13.83 -2.09 1.41
N HIS A 115 13.00 -3.12 1.25
CA HIS A 115 11.99 -3.18 0.19
C HIS A 115 10.93 -2.10 0.39
N VAL A 116 10.35 -2.01 1.59
CA VAL A 116 9.35 -1.00 1.95
C VAL A 116 9.92 0.42 1.82
N ARG A 117 11.18 0.64 2.22
CA ARG A 117 11.87 1.92 2.02
C ARG A 117 11.92 2.32 0.55
N LYS A 118 12.26 1.37 -0.34
CA LYS A 118 12.29 1.63 -1.79
C LYS A 118 10.90 2.00 -2.30
N LEU A 119 9.87 1.28 -1.90
CA LEU A 119 8.48 1.54 -2.32
C LEU A 119 8.00 2.94 -1.88
N PHE A 120 8.24 3.31 -0.62
CA PHE A 120 7.92 4.67 -0.14
C PHE A 120 8.69 5.75 -0.88
N LYS A 121 9.99 5.52 -1.15
CA LYS A 121 10.80 6.47 -1.93
C LYS A 121 10.23 6.63 -3.34
N THR A 122 9.82 5.55 -3.99
CA THR A 122 9.20 5.61 -5.32
C THR A 122 7.91 6.43 -5.33
N ILE A 123 7.04 6.24 -4.33
CA ILE A 123 5.82 7.07 -4.18
C ILE A 123 6.21 8.54 -3.98
N PHE A 124 7.13 8.82 -3.05
CA PHE A 124 7.56 10.18 -2.75
C PHE A 124 8.13 10.89 -3.98
N ASP A 125 9.05 10.26 -4.70
CA ASP A 125 9.66 10.82 -5.91
C ASP A 125 8.61 11.08 -6.99
N SER A 126 7.67 10.15 -7.17
CA SER A 126 6.58 10.29 -8.15
C SER A 126 5.61 11.42 -7.81
N LEU A 127 5.24 11.57 -6.54
CA LEU A 127 4.38 12.66 -6.07
C LEU A 127 5.08 14.01 -6.21
N SER A 128 6.35 14.08 -5.83
CA SER A 128 7.17 15.30 -5.96
C SER A 128 7.23 15.76 -7.41
N LEU A 129 7.50 14.84 -8.34
CA LEU A 129 7.51 15.14 -9.77
C LEU A 129 6.13 15.56 -10.29
N LYS A 130 5.05 14.92 -9.82
CA LYS A 130 3.68 15.26 -10.21
C LYS A 130 3.32 16.68 -9.77
N PHE A 131 3.62 17.03 -8.52
CA PHE A 131 3.36 18.34 -7.95
C PHE A 131 4.23 19.43 -8.61
N GLU A 132 5.49 19.15 -8.89
CA GLU A 132 6.37 20.04 -9.65
C GLU A 132 5.79 20.34 -11.05
N ARG A 133 5.36 19.30 -11.78
CA ARG A 133 4.76 19.45 -13.12
C ARG A 133 3.44 20.21 -13.10
N ALA A 134 2.69 20.11 -12.01
CA ALA A 134 1.46 20.88 -11.81
C ALA A 134 1.74 22.34 -11.39
N GLY A 135 2.99 22.71 -11.13
CA GLY A 135 3.35 24.06 -10.66
C GLY A 135 3.05 24.30 -9.18
N ILE A 136 2.90 23.25 -8.38
CA ILE A 136 2.68 23.36 -6.93
C ILE A 136 4.00 23.76 -6.24
N PRO A 137 4.01 24.87 -5.46
CA PRO A 137 5.19 25.29 -4.71
C PRO A 137 5.67 24.25 -3.70
N GLU A 138 6.97 24.28 -3.39
CA GLU A 138 7.58 23.38 -2.40
C GLU A 138 7.22 21.88 -2.62
N ALA A 139 7.19 21.42 -3.88
CA ALA A 139 6.64 20.12 -4.30
C ALA A 139 7.09 18.92 -3.44
N GLU A 140 8.37 18.81 -3.08
CA GLU A 140 8.87 17.75 -2.19
C GLU A 140 8.27 17.82 -0.78
N LYS A 141 8.16 19.01 -0.20
CA LYS A 141 7.56 19.22 1.11
C LYS A 141 6.06 18.93 1.07
N THR A 142 5.39 19.33 0.00
CA THR A 142 3.98 19.03 -0.24
C THR A 142 3.74 17.52 -0.41
N ALA A 143 4.63 16.81 -1.12
CA ALA A 143 4.62 15.36 -1.22
C ALA A 143 4.83 14.68 0.14
N ALA A 144 5.79 15.16 0.94
CA ALA A 144 6.00 14.66 2.29
C ALA A 144 4.78 14.87 3.19
N HIS A 145 4.17 16.06 3.13
CA HIS A 145 2.95 16.37 3.88
C HIS A 145 1.80 15.47 3.43
N PHE A 146 1.57 15.32 2.14
CA PHE A 146 0.52 14.46 1.59
C PHE A 146 0.66 12.99 2.05
N ILE A 147 1.87 12.42 1.99
CA ILE A 147 2.12 11.06 2.51
C ILE A 147 1.86 11.01 4.02
N GLY A 148 2.33 12.01 4.78
CA GLY A 148 2.11 12.10 6.22
C GLY A 148 0.63 12.14 6.59
N THR A 149 -0.15 12.92 5.83
CA THR A 149 -1.61 13.01 5.93
C THR A 149 -2.27 11.65 5.65
N GLY A 150 -1.89 10.96 4.58
CA GLY A 150 -2.40 9.62 4.29
C GLY A 150 -2.11 8.59 5.39
N LEU A 151 -0.92 8.66 6.00
CA LEU A 151 -0.57 7.83 7.16
C LEU A 151 -1.43 8.17 8.39
N LEU A 152 -1.68 9.45 8.66
CA LEU A 152 -2.57 9.88 9.75
C LEU A 152 -4.01 9.40 9.54
N ILE A 153 -4.55 9.52 8.32
CA ILE A 153 -5.87 9.00 7.97
C ILE A 153 -5.93 7.49 8.20
N THR A 154 -4.89 6.77 7.77
CA THR A 154 -4.80 5.32 7.99
C THR A 154 -4.79 4.98 9.48
N VAL A 155 -4.04 5.71 10.30
CA VAL A 155 -4.03 5.54 11.76
C VAL A 155 -5.41 5.81 12.36
N ALA A 156 -6.08 6.88 11.94
CA ALA A 156 -7.41 7.24 12.42
C ALA A 156 -8.44 6.14 12.11
N GLU A 157 -8.41 5.60 10.90
CA GLU A 157 -9.26 4.49 10.47
C GLU A 157 -8.99 3.20 11.26
N VAL A 158 -7.71 2.87 11.49
CA VAL A 158 -7.33 1.65 12.23
C VAL A 158 -7.72 1.73 13.70
N LEU A 159 -7.65 2.92 14.30
CA LEU A 159 -7.95 3.15 15.71
C LEU A 159 -9.42 3.54 15.98
N ASP A 160 -10.24 3.70 14.93
CA ASP A 160 -11.61 4.22 15.02
C ASP A 160 -11.65 5.61 15.70
N LEU A 161 -10.76 6.51 15.28
CA LEU A 161 -10.58 7.86 15.81
C LEU A 161 -10.83 8.94 14.73
N PRO A 162 -12.07 9.10 14.24
CA PRO A 162 -12.38 10.03 13.15
C PRO A 162 -12.01 11.49 13.46
N GLN A 163 -11.97 11.87 14.75
CA GLN A 163 -11.54 13.20 15.19
C GLN A 163 -10.10 13.58 14.80
N LEU A 164 -9.21 12.61 14.51
CA LEU A 164 -7.85 12.89 14.06
C LEU A 164 -7.78 13.42 12.63
N THR A 165 -8.86 13.23 11.86
CA THR A 165 -8.96 13.66 10.45
C THR A 165 -9.91 14.84 10.26
N LYS A 166 -10.59 15.29 11.33
CA LYS A 166 -11.41 16.52 11.31
C LYS A 166 -10.48 17.72 11.10
N GLY A 167 -10.50 18.30 9.90
CA GLY A 167 -9.65 19.43 9.50
C GLY A 167 -8.58 19.08 8.46
N VAL A 168 -8.44 17.82 8.06
CA VAL A 168 -7.47 17.39 7.03
C VAL A 168 -8.00 17.63 5.59
N GLY A 169 -9.28 17.97 5.43
CA GLY A 169 -9.91 18.23 4.14
C GLY A 169 -10.99 19.33 4.18
N ASP A 170 -10.91 20.27 5.13
CA ASP A 170 -11.93 21.32 5.32
C ASP A 170 -11.34 22.73 5.48
N ASP A 171 -10.08 22.93 5.08
CA ASP A 171 -9.51 24.27 4.92
C ASP A 171 -9.81 24.75 3.50
N GLY A 172 -10.94 25.44 3.36
CA GLY A 172 -11.32 26.18 2.16
C GLY A 172 -10.52 27.45 1.90
#